data_AF-A0A0F9QX39-F1
#
_entry.id   AF-A0A0F9QX39-F1
#
_cell.length_a   1.000
_cell.length_b   1.000
_cell.length_c   1.000
_cell.angle_alpha   90.00
_cell.angle_beta   90.00
_cell.angle_gamma   90.00
#
_symmetry.space_group_name_H-M   'P 1'
#
loop_
_entity.id
_entity.type
_entity.pdbx_description
1 polymer ?
#
loop_
_entity_poly.entity_id
_entity_poly.type
_entity_poly.pdbx_seq_one_letter_code
_entity_poly.pdbx_strand_id
1 'polypeptide(L)'
;MKKIYTKIFDLLEIGDDFPTVIVGVINLSPESFYKGSVYGKPEEIRDAASEMIKNGAKILDIGGRSTAPWSEKITVEEELNRISLAMEILCKVIPKNIVISVDTQYKEVAEKAFDIATKEKRKIIINDVSCLKTDPSLADFIIERNLPIIIMASKKVPGDLCTIEEIINEFEKTIKKLKSRGYNENNIILDPGIG
;
A
#
# COMPACT_ATOMS: atom_id res chain seq x y z
N MET A 1 21.52 4.29 20.85
CA MET A 1 20.60 3.47 20.04
C MET A 1 20.63 3.98 18.61
N LYS A 2 20.53 3.10 17.61
CA LYS A 2 20.38 3.51 16.21
C LYS A 2 18.95 4.04 16.04
N LYS A 3 18.80 5.29 15.58
CA LYS A 3 17.48 5.85 15.30
C LYS A 3 16.91 5.24 14.01
N ILE A 4 15.64 4.90 14.01
CA ILE A 4 14.89 4.43 12.84
C ILE A 4 14.17 5.63 12.26
N TYR A 5 14.47 5.98 11.00
CA TYR A 5 13.88 7.15 10.36
C TYR A 5 13.89 6.98 8.84
N THR A 6 12.83 7.44 8.19
CA THR A 6 12.81 7.67 6.75
C THR A 6 11.99 8.92 6.39
N LYS A 7 12.30 9.46 5.21
CA LYS A 7 11.59 10.58 4.59
C LYS A 7 11.04 10.13 3.24
N ILE A 8 9.72 10.06 3.13
CA ILE A 8 9.06 9.69 1.88
C ILE A 8 8.55 10.96 1.19
N PHE A 9 8.97 11.15 -0.06
CA PHE A 9 8.46 12.17 -0.99
C PHE A 9 8.57 13.63 -0.54
N ASP A 10 9.35 13.93 0.49
CA ASP A 10 9.33 15.22 1.19
C ASP A 10 7.99 15.61 1.81
N LEU A 11 7.08 14.65 1.95
CA LEU A 11 5.75 14.85 2.52
C LEU A 11 5.57 14.14 3.86
N LEU A 12 6.31 13.05 4.08
CA LEU A 12 6.18 12.18 5.23
C LEU A 12 7.53 11.98 5.90
N GLU A 13 7.61 12.31 7.18
CA GLU A 13 8.72 11.97 8.06
C GLU A 13 8.22 10.87 8.99
N ILE A 14 8.83 9.69 8.92
CA ILE A 14 8.36 8.48 9.59
C ILE A 14 9.51 7.92 10.43
N GLY A 15 9.29 7.73 11.73
CA GLY A 15 10.24 7.07 12.63
C GLY A 15 10.41 7.79 13.96
N ASP A 16 11.53 7.50 14.63
CA ASP A 16 11.91 8.06 15.91
C ASP A 16 11.92 9.60 15.86
N ASP A 17 11.47 10.22 16.94
CA ASP A 17 11.35 11.68 17.12
C ASP A 17 10.31 12.39 16.24
N PHE A 18 9.56 11.67 15.40
CA PHE A 18 8.45 12.22 14.60
C PHE A 18 7.08 11.70 15.08
N PRO A 19 6.00 12.48 14.91
CA PRO A 19 4.66 12.01 15.22
C PRO A 19 4.26 10.79 14.38
N THR A 20 3.42 9.92 14.96
CA THR A 20 2.84 8.81 14.21
C THR A 20 2.06 9.30 12.99
N VAL A 21 2.32 8.70 11.84
CA VAL A 21 1.58 8.96 10.61
C VAL A 21 0.31 8.12 10.59
N ILE A 22 -0.83 8.80 10.45
CA ILE A 22 -2.13 8.14 10.35
C ILE A 22 -2.39 7.72 8.90
N VAL A 23 -2.72 6.44 8.71
CA VAL A 23 -3.16 5.86 7.44
C VAL A 23 -4.67 5.66 7.49
N GLY A 24 -5.40 6.29 6.58
CA GLY A 24 -6.83 6.04 6.39
C GLY A 24 -7.04 4.91 5.37
N VAL A 25 -7.86 3.92 5.68
CA VAL A 25 -8.07 2.74 4.83
C VAL A 25 -9.39 2.85 4.08
N ILE A 26 -9.34 2.81 2.74
CA ILE A 26 -10.50 2.83 1.85
C ILE A 26 -10.58 1.47 1.17
N ASN A 27 -11.54 0.64 1.57
CA ASN A 27 -11.80 -0.65 0.94
C ASN A 27 -12.84 -0.47 -0.17
N LEU A 28 -12.54 -1.01 -1.34
CA LEU A 28 -13.44 -0.99 -2.50
C LEU A 28 -14.13 -2.34 -2.70
N SER A 29 -13.74 -3.35 -1.93
CA SER A 29 -14.17 -4.74 -2.01
C SER A 29 -15.46 -4.96 -1.21
N PRO A 30 -16.61 -5.19 -1.86
CA PRO A 30 -17.86 -5.51 -1.17
C PRO A 30 -17.78 -6.79 -0.33
N GLU A 31 -16.85 -7.69 -0.66
CA GLU A 31 -16.51 -8.90 0.06
C GLU A 31 -15.70 -8.67 1.35
N SER A 32 -15.26 -7.44 1.64
CA SER A 32 -14.51 -7.12 2.85
C SER A 32 -15.31 -7.42 4.12
N PHE A 33 -14.63 -7.97 5.12
CA PHE A 33 -15.22 -8.34 6.42
C PHE A 33 -15.84 -7.14 7.15
N TYR A 34 -15.24 -5.95 7.04
CA TYR A 34 -15.73 -4.73 7.68
C TYR A 34 -16.54 -3.86 6.71
N LYS A 35 -17.86 -4.10 6.65
CA LYS A 35 -18.79 -3.39 5.76
C LYS A 35 -18.79 -1.86 5.94
N GLY A 36 -18.43 -1.36 7.12
CA GLY A 36 -18.34 0.09 7.40
C GLY A 36 -17.20 0.82 6.67
N SER A 37 -16.34 0.09 5.94
CA SER A 37 -15.22 0.64 5.17
C SER A 37 -15.31 0.42 3.67
N VAL A 38 -16.43 -0.14 3.18
CA VAL A 38 -16.64 -0.45 1.76
C VAL A 38 -17.30 0.73 1.06
N TYR A 39 -16.63 1.28 0.06
CA TYR A 39 -17.14 2.40 -0.74
C TYR A 39 -17.24 1.98 -2.21
N GLY A 40 -18.45 1.93 -2.74
CA GLY A 40 -18.71 1.44 -4.10
C GLY A 40 -19.01 2.55 -5.11
N LYS A 41 -19.48 3.70 -4.63
CA LYS A 41 -19.85 4.84 -5.48
C LYS A 41 -18.78 5.94 -5.43
N PRO A 42 -18.61 6.73 -6.51
CA PRO A 42 -17.63 7.80 -6.54
C PRO A 42 -17.75 8.81 -5.37
N GLU A 43 -18.98 9.15 -5.00
CA GLU A 43 -19.25 10.11 -3.92
C GLU A 43 -18.90 9.53 -2.55
N GLU A 44 -19.16 8.23 -2.35
CA GLU A 44 -18.80 7.52 -1.11
C GLU A 44 -17.28 7.50 -0.91
N ILE A 45 -16.50 7.22 -1.97
CA ILE A 45 -15.04 7.23 -1.94
C ILE A 45 -14.50 8.64 -1.61
N ARG A 46 -15.07 9.68 -2.24
CA ARG A 46 -14.67 11.07 -2.02
C ARG A 46 -14.94 11.50 -0.59
N ASP A 47 -16.14 11.22 -0.09
CA ASP A 47 -16.59 11.67 1.22
C ASP A 47 -15.79 10.97 2.32
N ALA A 48 -15.52 9.66 2.17
CA ALA A 48 -14.65 8.89 3.06
C ALA A 48 -13.23 9.45 3.11
N ALA A 49 -12.62 9.71 1.96
CA ALA A 49 -11.29 10.30 1.88
C ALA A 49 -11.23 11.66 2.58
N SER A 50 -12.23 12.51 2.33
CA SER A 50 -12.34 13.84 2.97
C SER A 50 -12.43 13.74 4.49
N GLU A 51 -13.25 12.81 5.00
CA GLU A 51 -13.40 12.58 6.44
C GLU A 51 -12.09 12.07 7.07
N MET A 52 -11.44 11.08 6.47
CA MET A 52 -10.16 10.55 6.96
C MET A 52 -9.08 11.64 7.01
N ILE A 53 -8.99 12.47 5.98
CA ILE A 53 -8.03 13.59 5.92
C ILE A 53 -8.35 14.62 7.01
N LYS A 54 -9.63 14.96 7.22
CA LYS A 54 -10.07 15.86 8.29
C LYS A 54 -9.70 15.31 9.68
N ASN A 55 -9.74 13.98 9.84
CA ASN A 55 -9.34 13.29 11.06
C ASN A 55 -7.82 13.04 11.18
N GLY A 56 -7.01 13.59 10.26
CA GLY A 56 -5.55 13.63 10.39
C GLY A 56 -4.79 12.61 9.54
N ALA A 57 -5.48 11.81 8.70
CA ALA A 57 -4.81 10.90 7.78
C ALA A 57 -3.84 11.67 6.85
N LYS A 58 -2.63 11.14 6.71
CA LYS A 58 -1.60 11.65 5.77
C LYS A 58 -1.38 10.71 4.60
N ILE A 59 -1.73 9.45 4.78
CA ILE A 59 -1.76 8.43 3.75
C ILE A 59 -3.21 7.93 3.64
N LEU A 60 -3.69 7.75 2.41
CA LEU A 60 -4.90 6.98 2.13
C LEU A 60 -4.50 5.68 1.46
N ASP A 61 -4.76 4.54 2.10
CA ASP A 61 -4.48 3.21 1.59
C ASP A 61 -5.73 2.64 0.90
N ILE A 62 -5.59 2.32 -0.38
CA ILE A 62 -6.71 1.96 -1.25
C ILE A 62 -6.59 0.49 -1.61
N GLY A 63 -7.53 -0.31 -1.10
CA GLY A 63 -7.60 -1.75 -1.33
C GLY A 63 -8.74 -2.13 -2.28
N GLY A 64 -8.40 -2.74 -3.43
CA GLY A 64 -9.38 -3.23 -4.42
C GLY A 64 -9.90 -4.64 -4.12
N ARG A 65 -9.21 -5.35 -3.22
CA ARG A 65 -9.33 -6.78 -2.92
C ARG A 65 -9.38 -6.97 -1.41
N SER A 66 -10.18 -7.92 -0.93
CA SER A 66 -10.01 -8.40 0.44
C SER A 66 -8.84 -9.40 0.51
N THR A 67 -7.99 -9.23 1.51
CA THR A 67 -6.86 -10.11 1.83
C THR A 67 -7.19 -11.07 2.98
N ALA A 68 -8.42 -10.99 3.52
CA ALA A 68 -8.88 -11.88 4.57
C ALA A 68 -8.87 -13.35 4.11
N PRO A 69 -8.45 -14.31 4.96
CA PRO A 69 -8.33 -15.72 4.58
C PRO A 69 -9.62 -16.37 4.03
N TRP A 70 -10.78 -15.82 4.40
CA TRP A 70 -12.11 -16.33 4.03
C TRP A 70 -12.80 -15.55 2.91
N SER A 71 -12.19 -14.48 2.36
CA SER A 71 -12.84 -13.71 1.30
C SER A 71 -12.80 -14.42 -0.05
N GLU A 72 -13.81 -14.17 -0.86
CA GLU A 72 -13.87 -14.66 -2.23
C GLU A 72 -12.72 -14.07 -3.06
N LYS A 73 -12.07 -14.91 -3.86
CA LYS A 73 -10.97 -14.47 -4.72
C LYS A 73 -11.53 -13.78 -5.96
N ILE A 74 -11.20 -12.50 -6.11
CA ILE A 74 -11.43 -11.76 -7.35
C ILE A 74 -10.25 -11.91 -8.32
N THR A 75 -10.52 -11.69 -9.60
CA THR A 75 -9.51 -11.63 -10.66
C THR A 75 -8.65 -10.36 -10.55
N VAL A 76 -7.47 -10.37 -11.18
CA VAL A 76 -6.60 -9.17 -11.27
C VAL A 76 -7.32 -8.04 -12.03
N GLU A 77 -8.07 -8.37 -13.07
CA GLU A 77 -8.86 -7.40 -13.85
C GLU A 77 -9.94 -6.71 -13.00
N GLU A 78 -10.63 -7.45 -12.13
CA GLU A 78 -11.62 -6.85 -11.21
C GLU A 78 -10.96 -5.90 -10.21
N GLU A 79 -9.83 -6.30 -9.62
CA GLU A 79 -9.04 -5.44 -8.73
C GLU A 79 -8.54 -4.18 -9.45
N LEU A 80 -8.01 -4.33 -10.66
CA LEU A 80 -7.53 -3.25 -11.51
C LEU A 80 -8.63 -2.24 -11.81
N ASN A 81 -9.84 -2.71 -12.15
CA ASN A 81 -10.98 -1.84 -12.42
C ASN A 81 -11.41 -1.04 -11.18
N ARG A 82 -11.46 -1.68 -10.02
CA ARG A 82 -11.78 -1.02 -8.74
C ARG A 82 -10.74 0.04 -8.39
N ILE A 83 -9.46 -0.32 -8.40
CA ILE A 83 -8.35 0.60 -8.10
C ILE A 83 -8.31 1.75 -9.10
N SER A 84 -8.46 1.48 -10.40
CA SER A 84 -8.44 2.52 -11.44
C SER A 84 -9.52 3.57 -11.20
N LEU A 85 -10.76 3.15 -10.94
CA LEU A 85 -11.87 4.05 -10.64
C LEU A 85 -11.56 4.93 -9.43
N ALA A 86 -11.12 4.34 -8.32
CA ALA A 86 -10.78 5.09 -7.11
C ALA A 86 -9.63 6.07 -7.35
N MET A 87 -8.59 5.65 -8.06
CA MET A 87 -7.44 6.50 -8.40
C MET A 87 -7.84 7.70 -9.26
N GLU A 88 -8.71 7.51 -10.26
CA GLU A 88 -9.20 8.59 -11.13
C GLU A 88 -9.99 9.65 -10.36
N ILE A 89 -10.69 9.26 -9.30
CA ILE A 89 -11.44 10.15 -8.42
C ILE A 89 -10.49 10.83 -7.43
N LEU A 90 -9.79 10.04 -6.61
CA LEU A 90 -8.98 10.50 -5.50
C LEU A 90 -7.84 11.40 -5.98
N CYS A 91 -7.21 11.07 -7.11
CA CYS A 91 -6.11 11.88 -7.63
C CYS A 91 -6.52 13.33 -7.93
N LYS A 92 -7.79 13.58 -8.25
CA LYS A 92 -8.32 14.91 -8.59
C LYS A 92 -8.82 15.68 -7.37
N VAL A 93 -9.38 14.99 -6.37
CA VAL A 93 -10.16 15.65 -5.30
C VAL A 93 -9.39 15.85 -3.99
N ILE A 94 -8.44 14.97 -3.64
CA ILE A 94 -7.76 15.08 -2.34
C ILE A 94 -6.66 16.16 -2.37
N PRO A 95 -6.17 16.70 -1.24
CA PRO A 95 -5.04 17.62 -1.24
C PRO A 95 -3.73 16.99 -1.77
N LYS A 96 -2.83 17.77 -2.38
CA LYS A 96 -1.58 17.25 -2.98
C LYS A 96 -0.54 16.76 -1.96
N ASN A 97 -0.67 17.17 -0.70
CA ASN A 97 0.19 16.72 0.40
C ASN A 97 -0.28 15.40 1.04
N ILE A 98 -1.40 14.83 0.57
CA ILE A 98 -1.85 13.50 0.97
C ILE A 98 -1.25 12.48 0.00
N VAL A 99 -0.57 11.48 0.56
CA VAL A 99 0.03 10.38 -0.19
C VAL A 99 -1.01 9.29 -0.38
N ILE A 100 -1.03 8.66 -1.55
CA ILE A 100 -1.89 7.50 -1.81
C ILE A 100 -1.03 6.25 -1.70
N SER A 101 -1.47 5.29 -0.90
CA SER A 101 -0.95 3.94 -0.86
C SER A 101 -1.89 3.04 -1.66
N VAL A 102 -1.33 2.17 -2.50
CA VAL A 102 -2.08 1.22 -3.33
C VAL A 102 -1.83 -0.17 -2.76
N ASP A 103 -2.82 -0.71 -2.05
CA ASP A 103 -2.78 -2.08 -1.52
C ASP A 103 -3.04 -3.07 -2.63
N THR A 104 -1.95 -3.63 -3.15
CA THR A 104 -1.99 -4.64 -4.21
C THR A 104 -0.76 -5.52 -4.19
N GLN A 105 -0.96 -6.75 -4.64
CA GLN A 105 0.07 -7.76 -4.77
C GLN A 105 0.51 -7.98 -6.23
N TYR A 106 -0.06 -7.22 -7.16
CA TYR A 106 0.09 -7.44 -8.60
C TYR A 106 0.70 -6.21 -9.28
N LYS A 107 1.70 -6.45 -10.13
CA LYS A 107 2.37 -5.39 -10.90
C LYS A 107 1.37 -4.61 -11.74
N GLU A 108 0.46 -5.30 -12.43
CA GLU A 108 -0.45 -4.67 -13.39
C GLU A 108 -1.34 -3.60 -12.73
N VAL A 109 -1.83 -3.89 -11.52
CA VAL A 109 -2.63 -2.95 -10.72
C VAL A 109 -1.77 -1.77 -10.25
N ALA A 110 -0.56 -2.05 -9.74
CA ALA A 110 0.38 -1.02 -9.30
C ALA A 110 0.81 -0.08 -10.44
N GLU A 111 1.09 -0.63 -11.62
CA GLU A 111 1.49 0.11 -12.83
C GLU A 111 0.35 1.00 -13.31
N LYS A 112 -0.87 0.48 -13.37
CA LYS A 112 -2.05 1.27 -13.74
C LYS A 112 -2.29 2.43 -12.78
N ALA A 113 -2.19 2.18 -11.46
CA ALA A 113 -2.36 3.21 -10.45
C ALA A 113 -1.26 4.29 -10.55
N PHE A 114 0.00 3.87 -10.80
CA PHE A 114 1.12 4.78 -11.03
C PHE A 114 0.91 5.68 -12.25
N ASP A 115 0.42 5.14 -13.36
CA ASP A 115 0.15 5.91 -14.58
C ASP A 115 -0.91 6.99 -14.34
N ILE A 116 -2.01 6.65 -13.65
CA ILE A 116 -3.06 7.60 -13.29
C ILE A 116 -2.50 8.68 -12.36
N ALA A 117 -1.76 8.28 -11.32
CA ALA A 117 -1.14 9.20 -10.39
C ALA A 117 -0.17 10.16 -11.07
N THR A 118 0.69 9.65 -11.96
CA THR A 118 1.69 10.43 -12.67
C THR A 118 1.05 11.50 -13.57
N LYS A 119 -0.03 11.15 -14.29
CA LYS A 119 -0.82 12.11 -15.08
C LYS A 119 -1.34 13.26 -14.24
N GLU A 120 -1.78 12.96 -13.02
CA GLU A 120 -2.28 13.93 -12.05
C GLU A 120 -1.18 14.53 -11.15
N LYS A 121 0.11 14.30 -11.47
CA LYS A 121 1.28 14.77 -10.71
C LYS A 121 1.22 14.38 -9.22
N ARG A 122 0.83 13.14 -8.96
CA ARG A 122 0.75 12.53 -7.63
C ARG A 122 1.90 11.58 -7.39
N LYS A 123 2.18 11.39 -6.10
CA LYS A 123 3.15 10.42 -5.61
C LYS A 123 2.37 9.30 -4.92
N ILE A 124 2.76 8.06 -5.18
CA ILE A 124 2.11 6.87 -4.62
C ILE A 124 3.12 5.96 -3.93
N ILE A 125 2.64 5.21 -2.95
CA ILE A 125 3.36 4.12 -2.30
C ILE A 125 2.66 2.81 -2.69
N ILE A 126 3.42 1.74 -2.85
CA ILE A 126 2.83 0.39 -2.99
C ILE A 126 2.73 -0.23 -1.60
N ASN A 127 1.59 -0.81 -1.25
CA ASN A 127 1.45 -1.65 -0.07
C ASN A 127 1.26 -3.09 -0.54
N ASP A 128 2.24 -3.95 -0.26
CA ASP A 128 2.19 -5.34 -0.64
C ASP A 128 2.12 -6.24 0.60
N VAL A 129 0.99 -6.93 0.73
CA VAL A 129 0.73 -7.84 1.83
C VAL A 129 1.34 -9.24 1.63
N SER A 130 2.07 -9.46 0.53
CA SER A 130 2.62 -10.78 0.15
C SER A 130 4.11 -10.94 0.41
N CYS A 131 4.79 -9.90 0.93
CA CYS A 131 6.24 -9.83 1.05
C CYS A 131 6.96 -10.03 -0.31
N LEU A 132 6.39 -9.48 -1.39
CA LEU A 132 6.79 -9.56 -2.79
C LEU A 132 6.86 -10.99 -3.35
N LYS A 133 5.94 -11.85 -2.89
CA LYS A 133 5.89 -13.26 -3.28
C LYS A 133 4.78 -13.62 -4.27
N THR A 134 3.66 -12.88 -4.26
CA THR A 134 2.52 -13.21 -5.13
C THR A 134 2.86 -12.94 -6.60
N ASP A 135 3.32 -11.72 -6.91
CA ASP A 135 3.80 -11.34 -8.24
C ASP A 135 5.27 -10.90 -8.17
N PRO A 136 6.23 -11.76 -8.57
CA PRO A 136 7.64 -11.40 -8.56
C PRO A 136 7.99 -10.17 -9.42
N SER A 137 7.18 -9.86 -10.43
CA SER A 137 7.41 -8.71 -11.32
C SER A 137 7.07 -7.36 -10.67
N LEU A 138 6.30 -7.37 -9.57
CA LEU A 138 6.04 -6.16 -8.77
C LEU A 138 7.35 -5.59 -8.19
N ALA A 139 8.27 -6.46 -7.78
CA ALA A 139 9.60 -6.05 -7.30
C ALA A 139 10.40 -5.34 -8.39
N ASP A 140 10.32 -5.79 -9.65
CA ASP A 140 10.99 -5.15 -10.77
C ASP A 140 10.44 -3.74 -10.99
N PHE A 141 9.11 -3.61 -10.98
CA PHE A 141 8.41 -2.35 -11.16
C PHE A 141 8.77 -1.30 -10.11
N ILE A 142 8.75 -1.64 -8.82
CA ILE A 142 9.09 -0.67 -7.75
C ILE A 142 10.56 -0.26 -7.82
N ILE A 143 11.46 -1.14 -8.26
CA ILE A 143 12.89 -0.85 -8.38
C ILE A 143 13.12 0.12 -9.54
N GLU A 144 12.59 -0.21 -10.72
CA GLU A 144 12.76 0.63 -11.91
C GLU A 144 12.20 2.05 -11.73
N ARG A 145 11.11 2.19 -10.97
CA ARG A 145 10.47 3.49 -10.70
C ARG A 145 10.93 4.13 -9.40
N ASN A 146 11.79 3.44 -8.63
CA ASN A 146 12.23 3.84 -7.29
C ASN A 146 11.05 4.25 -6.38
N LEU A 147 9.93 3.52 -6.47
CA LEU A 147 8.72 3.77 -5.69
C LEU A 147 8.91 3.27 -4.25
N PRO A 148 8.48 4.01 -3.22
CA PRO A 148 8.39 3.49 -1.87
C PRO A 148 7.42 2.33 -1.77
N ILE A 149 7.69 1.43 -0.82
CA ILE A 149 6.89 0.24 -0.57
C ILE A 149 6.69 0.00 0.92
N ILE A 150 5.46 -0.35 1.30
CA ILE A 150 5.12 -1.01 2.55
C ILE A 150 5.16 -2.52 2.28
N ILE A 151 6.01 -3.24 2.99
CA ILE A 151 6.17 -4.69 2.87
C ILE A 151 5.58 -5.32 4.12
N MET A 152 4.45 -5.99 3.98
CA MET A 152 3.89 -6.80 5.06
C MET A 152 4.59 -8.16 5.12
N ALA A 153 4.87 -8.63 6.33
CA ALA A 153 5.36 -9.99 6.52
C ALA A 153 4.31 -11.01 6.08
N SER A 154 4.77 -12.00 5.30
CA SER A 154 3.99 -13.17 4.94
C SER A 154 4.97 -14.32 4.68
N LYS A 155 4.62 -15.54 5.07
CA LYS A 155 5.49 -16.71 4.89
C LYS A 155 5.13 -17.48 3.62
N LYS A 156 3.90 -17.96 3.51
CA LYS A 156 3.38 -18.81 2.43
C LYS A 156 2.33 -18.09 1.60
N VAL A 157 1.37 -17.44 2.26
CA VAL A 157 0.26 -16.74 1.62
C VAL A 157 -0.01 -15.44 2.38
N PRO A 158 -0.44 -14.37 1.70
CA PRO A 158 -0.83 -13.12 2.35
C PRO A 158 -1.78 -13.36 3.52
N GLY A 159 -1.50 -12.73 4.67
CA GLY A 159 -2.32 -12.85 5.89
C GLY A 159 -2.11 -14.14 6.68
N ASP A 160 -1.02 -14.87 6.46
CA ASP A 160 -0.68 -16.02 7.30
C ASP A 160 -0.04 -15.62 8.63
N LEU A 161 -0.44 -16.31 9.71
CA LEU A 161 0.13 -16.12 11.03
C LEU A 161 1.62 -16.48 11.03
N CYS A 162 2.46 -15.48 11.32
CA CYS A 162 3.90 -15.62 11.40
C CYS A 162 4.38 -15.40 12.84
N THR A 163 5.33 -16.22 13.28
CA THR A 163 6.11 -15.95 14.49
C THR A 163 7.05 -14.77 14.26
N ILE A 164 7.54 -14.14 15.34
CA ILE A 164 8.51 -13.03 15.25
C ILE A 164 9.77 -13.45 14.48
N GLU A 165 10.27 -14.67 14.70
CA GLU A 165 11.44 -15.20 13.99
C GLU A 165 11.18 -15.34 12.49
N GLU A 166 9.99 -15.79 12.10
CA GLU A 166 9.59 -15.86 10.69
C GLU A 166 9.47 -14.46 10.08
N ILE A 167 8.85 -13.51 10.77
CA ILE A 167 8.74 -12.11 10.32
C ILE A 167 10.13 -11.53 10.04
N ILE A 168 11.06 -11.64 10.99
CA ILE A 168 12.43 -11.14 10.84
C ILE A 168 13.13 -11.82 9.66
N ASN A 169 13.05 -13.15 9.57
CA ASN A 169 13.68 -13.92 8.50
C ASN A 169 13.13 -13.53 7.11
N GLU A 170 11.83 -13.29 6.98
CA GLU A 170 11.23 -12.89 5.70
C GLU A 170 11.63 -11.46 5.32
N PHE A 171 11.67 -10.52 6.27
CA PHE A 171 12.18 -9.18 6.00
C PHE A 171 13.64 -9.17 5.60
N GLU A 172 14.52 -9.89 6.31
CA GLU A 172 15.93 -9.95 5.98
C GLU A 172 16.18 -10.47 4.56
N LYS A 173 15.45 -11.53 4.15
CA LYS A 173 15.53 -12.08 2.79
C LYS A 173 15.07 -11.05 1.75
N THR A 174 13.91 -10.43 1.96
CA THR A 174 13.32 -9.49 1.00
C THR A 174 14.17 -8.22 0.89
N ILE A 175 14.60 -7.64 2.01
CA ILE A 175 15.50 -6.47 2.03
C ILE A 175 16.82 -6.80 1.33
N LYS A 176 17.42 -7.96 1.61
CA LYS A 176 18.67 -8.38 0.94
C LYS A 176 18.50 -8.49 -0.57
N LYS A 177 17.39 -9.06 -1.05
CA LYS A 177 17.05 -9.18 -2.48
C LYS A 177 16.87 -7.81 -3.14
N LEU A 178 16.19 -6.87 -2.48
CA LEU A 178 16.00 -5.52 -3.00
C LEU A 178 17.33 -4.75 -3.03
N LYS A 179 18.10 -4.80 -1.95
CA LYS A 179 19.41 -4.12 -1.85
C LYS A 179 20.43 -4.65 -2.86
N SER A 180 20.46 -5.96 -3.12
CA SER A 180 21.36 -6.54 -4.14
C SER A 180 21.06 -6.04 -5.56
N ARG A 181 19.89 -5.44 -5.77
CA ARG A 181 19.46 -4.83 -7.03
C ARG A 181 19.57 -3.30 -7.03
N GLY A 182 20.21 -2.72 -6.01
CA GLY A 182 20.40 -1.28 -5.88
C GLY A 182 19.20 -0.49 -5.38
N TYR A 183 18.16 -1.16 -4.88
CA TYR A 183 17.00 -0.48 -4.31
C TYR A 183 17.36 0.27 -3.02
N ASN A 184 16.84 1.50 -2.89
CA ASN A 184 17.11 2.34 -1.73
C ASN A 184 16.35 1.81 -0.50
N GLU A 185 17.05 1.38 0.54
CA GLU A 185 16.42 0.87 1.76
C GLU A 185 15.56 1.92 2.49
N ASN A 186 15.83 3.21 2.29
CA ASN A 186 15.00 4.28 2.85
C ASN A 186 13.59 4.32 2.23
N ASN A 187 13.37 3.65 1.10
CA ASN A 187 12.05 3.54 0.49
C ASN A 187 11.22 2.38 1.07
N ILE A 188 11.74 1.61 2.03
CA ILE A 188 11.06 0.46 2.62
C ILE A 188 10.42 0.85 3.95
N ILE A 189 9.13 0.55 4.09
CA ILE A 189 8.39 0.52 5.34
C ILE A 189 8.06 -0.95 5.63
N LEU A 190 8.23 -1.40 6.87
CA LEU A 190 7.97 -2.78 7.28
C LEU A 190 6.67 -2.86 8.07
N ASP A 191 5.80 -3.79 7.70
CA ASP A 191 4.56 -4.09 8.42
C ASP A 191 4.61 -5.54 8.95
N PRO A 192 4.63 -5.76 10.27
CA PRO A 192 4.71 -7.12 10.84
C PRO A 192 3.52 -8.03 10.50
N GLY A 193 2.43 -7.51 9.94
CA GLY A 193 1.26 -8.31 9.55
C GLY A 193 0.54 -8.92 10.74
N ILE A 194 0.25 -8.10 11.77
CA ILE A 194 -0.46 -8.56 12.96
C ILE A 194 -1.95 -8.77 12.62
N GLY A 195 -2.43 -10.00 12.76
CA GLY A 195 -3.82 -10.40 12.52
C GLY A 195 -3.89 -11.80 11.94
#